data_AF-A0A3P3R3V5-F1
#
_entry.id   AF-A0A3P3R3V5-F1
#
_cell.length_a   1.000
_cell.length_b   1.000
_cell.length_c   1.000
_cell.angle_alpha   90.00
_cell.angle_beta   90.00
_cell.angle_gamma   90.00
#
_symmetry.space_group_name_H-M   'P 1'
#
loop_
_entity.id
_entity.type
_entity.pdbx_description
1 polymer ?
#
loop_
_entity_poly.entity_id
_entity_poly.type
_entity_poly.pdbx_seq_one_letter_code
_entity_poly.pdbx_strand_id
1 'polypeptide(L)'
;MQKHSSYTTAKDLWVNRNTTYTPDNGDAFLFAYVEFVPDSGDVLNMPDDDHFSIRANGTVHPESGRLKGPIGSPIEGDFYHAARNKGSIRANEPWTGWVSFDIPSDVTPDAVTVVLEKEYDGGISKVEWSQH
;
A
#
# COMPACT_ATOMS: atom_id res chain seq x y z
N MET A 1 9.18 -14.24 -7.43
CA MET A 1 8.16 -13.22 -7.10
C MET A 1 7.39 -12.73 -8.35
N GLN A 2 6.13 -13.14 -8.50
CA GLN A 2 5.19 -12.60 -9.48
C GLN A 2 4.50 -11.36 -8.87
N LYS A 3 4.30 -10.29 -9.65
CA LYS A 3 3.83 -8.98 -9.16
C LYS A 3 2.50 -8.61 -9.82
N HIS A 4 1.46 -8.41 -9.03
CA HIS A 4 0.17 -7.91 -9.49
C HIS A 4 -0.14 -6.64 -8.69
N SER A 5 -0.44 -5.54 -9.36
CA SER A 5 -0.86 -4.29 -8.72
C SER A 5 -2.11 -3.72 -9.39
N SER A 6 -3.05 -3.28 -8.58
CA SER A 6 -4.23 -2.53 -9.02
C SER A 6 -4.35 -1.25 -8.20
N TYR A 7 -4.78 -0.17 -8.85
CA TYR A 7 -4.89 1.15 -8.25
C TYR A 7 -6.33 1.66 -8.37
N THR A 8 -6.77 2.39 -7.36
CA THR A 8 -8.05 3.12 -7.39
C THR A 8 -7.98 4.33 -6.49
N THR A 9 -8.72 5.38 -6.83
CA THR A 9 -8.82 6.61 -6.03
C THR A 9 -10.19 6.74 -5.40
N ALA A 10 -10.24 7.39 -4.23
CA ALA A 10 -11.48 7.76 -3.58
C ALA A 10 -11.39 9.16 -2.97
N LYS A 11 -12.52 9.88 -2.97
CA LYS A 11 -12.67 11.16 -2.26
C LYS A 11 -13.11 10.98 -0.81
N ASP A 12 -13.76 9.86 -0.49
CA ASP A 12 -14.18 9.48 0.85
C ASP A 12 -13.94 7.98 1.03
N LEU A 13 -13.65 7.57 2.26
CA LEU A 13 -13.43 6.16 2.61
C LEU A 13 -14.18 5.75 3.88
N TRP A 14 -14.84 4.61 3.87
CA TRP A 14 -15.46 4.01 5.05
C TRP A 14 -14.57 2.93 5.67
N VAL A 15 -14.19 3.11 6.94
CA VAL A 15 -13.28 2.21 7.68
C VAL A 15 -13.94 1.79 8.98
N ASN A 16 -14.30 0.50 9.11
CA ASN A 16 -15.36 0.03 9.99
C ASN A 16 -16.69 0.76 9.68
N ARG A 17 -17.83 0.06 9.67
CA ARG A 17 -19.12 0.59 9.17
C ARG A 17 -19.69 1.85 9.86
N ASN A 18 -18.94 2.47 10.77
CA ASN A 18 -19.29 3.65 11.55
C ASN A 18 -18.29 4.82 11.44
N THR A 19 -17.14 4.68 10.77
CA THR A 19 -16.15 5.76 10.63
C THR A 19 -15.91 6.10 9.15
N THR A 20 -16.05 7.38 8.81
CA THR A 20 -15.69 7.91 7.50
C THR A 20 -14.43 8.75 7.63
N TYR A 21 -13.48 8.53 6.73
CA TYR A 21 -12.30 9.35 6.56
C TYR A 21 -12.42 10.14 5.27
N THR A 22 -12.02 11.41 5.34
CA THR A 22 -11.96 12.33 4.21
C THR A 22 -10.51 12.83 4.10
N PRO A 23 -9.93 12.90 2.90
CA PRO A 23 -8.61 13.48 2.69
C PRO A 23 -8.58 14.93 3.15
N ASP A 24 -7.37 15.43 3.45
CA ASP A 24 -7.20 16.84 3.79
C ASP A 24 -7.43 17.74 2.55
N ASN A 25 -7.59 19.04 2.79
CA ASN A 25 -7.94 20.12 1.84
C ASN A 25 -7.65 19.89 0.34
N GLY A 26 -8.59 19.28 -0.39
CA GLY A 26 -8.52 19.15 -1.84
C GLY A 26 -7.62 18.01 -2.32
N ASP A 27 -7.14 17.17 -1.42
CA ASP A 27 -6.46 15.92 -1.71
C ASP A 27 -7.47 14.79 -2.00
N ALA A 28 -6.97 13.67 -2.46
CA ALA A 28 -7.67 12.42 -2.69
C ALA A 28 -6.89 11.29 -2.01
N PHE A 29 -7.59 10.23 -1.63
CA PHE A 29 -6.92 8.98 -1.28
C PHE A 29 -6.59 8.22 -2.57
N LEU A 30 -5.35 7.75 -2.66
CA LEU A 30 -4.96 6.70 -3.60
C LEU A 30 -4.79 5.40 -2.84
N PHE A 31 -5.42 4.35 -3.34
CA PHE A 31 -5.29 3.00 -2.81
C PHE A 31 -4.55 2.12 -3.80
N ALA A 32 -3.51 1.46 -3.30
CA ALA A 32 -2.77 0.44 -4.03
C ALA A 32 -3.02 -0.92 -3.39
N TYR A 33 -3.48 -1.88 -4.18
CA TYR A 33 -3.50 -3.27 -3.75
C TYR A 33 -2.11 -3.86 -3.95
N VAL A 34 -1.53 -4.38 -2.87
CA VAL A 34 -0.22 -5.04 -2.89
C VAL A 34 -0.41 -6.52 -2.63
N GLU A 35 0.31 -7.35 -3.40
CA GLU A 35 0.40 -8.79 -3.23
C GLU A 35 1.87 -9.21 -3.16
N PHE A 36 2.24 -9.88 -2.06
CA PHE A 36 3.57 -10.45 -1.84
C PHE A 36 3.48 -11.95 -1.77
N VAL A 37 4.14 -12.64 -2.69
CA VAL A 37 4.27 -14.10 -2.64
C VAL A 37 5.72 -14.42 -2.30
N PRO A 38 6.03 -14.85 -1.06
CA PRO A 38 7.38 -15.25 -0.72
C PRO A 38 7.77 -16.49 -1.53
N ASP A 39 8.89 -16.42 -2.24
CA ASP A 39 9.48 -17.57 -2.90
C ASP A 39 9.86 -18.60 -1.81
N SER A 40 9.60 -19.88 -2.08
CA SER A 40 9.69 -20.93 -1.06
C SER A 40 11.07 -21.01 -0.39
N GLY A 41 11.15 -20.87 0.93
CA GLY A 41 12.33 -21.26 1.71
C GLY A 41 12.74 -20.30 2.83
N ASP A 42 12.45 -19.01 2.72
CA ASP A 42 12.99 -18.01 3.65
C ASP A 42 11.92 -17.36 4.54
N VAL A 43 12.29 -17.10 5.79
CA VAL A 43 11.57 -16.20 6.68
C VAL A 43 11.77 -14.78 6.15
N LEU A 44 10.85 -14.31 5.34
CA LEU A 44 10.91 -12.94 4.84
C LEU A 44 10.49 -11.99 5.97
N ASN A 45 11.40 -11.12 6.41
CA ASN A 45 11.00 -9.95 7.16
C ASN A 45 10.17 -9.07 6.21
N MET A 46 8.86 -9.04 6.41
CA MET A 46 7.98 -8.22 5.58
C MET A 46 8.29 -6.74 5.77
N PRO A 47 8.12 -5.92 4.72
CA PRO A 47 8.19 -4.49 4.89
C PRO A 47 7.01 -4.01 5.73
N ASP A 48 7.27 -3.10 6.66
CA ASP A 48 6.20 -2.37 7.33
C ASP A 48 5.48 -1.45 6.32
N ASP A 49 4.29 -0.97 6.68
CA ASP A 49 3.47 -0.08 5.85
C ASP A 49 4.19 1.25 5.53
N ASP A 50 5.05 1.72 6.41
CA ASP A 50 5.87 2.93 6.24
C ASP A 50 6.98 2.82 5.18
N HIS A 51 7.30 1.60 4.71
CA HIS A 51 8.23 1.38 3.61
C HIS A 51 7.60 1.63 2.22
N PHE A 52 6.29 1.85 2.17
CA PHE A 52 5.58 2.16 0.94
C PHE A 52 5.51 3.68 0.73
N SER A 53 5.79 4.08 -0.51
CA SER A 53 5.54 5.43 -0.99
C SER A 53 5.02 5.35 -2.41
N ILE A 54 4.52 6.47 -2.91
CA ILE A 54 4.27 6.63 -4.33
C ILE A 54 5.06 7.80 -4.89
N ARG A 55 5.35 7.74 -6.18
CA ARG A 55 5.92 8.83 -6.96
C ARG A 55 4.89 9.29 -7.98
N ALA A 56 4.56 10.58 -7.92
CA ALA A 56 3.63 11.24 -8.84
C ALA A 56 4.16 12.62 -9.19
N ASN A 57 4.24 12.96 -10.48
CA ASN A 57 4.72 14.27 -10.95
C ASN A 57 6.08 14.72 -10.37
N GLY A 58 6.98 13.77 -10.09
CA GLY A 58 8.29 14.04 -9.49
C GLY A 58 8.30 14.23 -7.96
N THR A 59 7.14 14.14 -7.31
CA THR A 59 6.98 14.22 -5.85
C THR A 59 6.82 12.83 -5.25
N VAL A 60 7.37 12.62 -4.06
CA VAL A 60 7.20 11.39 -3.27
C VAL A 60 6.11 11.63 -2.23
N HIS A 61 5.12 10.74 -2.17
CA HIS A 61 4.07 10.73 -1.15
C HIS A 61 4.21 9.45 -0.31
N PRO A 62 4.51 9.55 0.99
CA PRO A 62 4.60 8.37 1.86
C PRO A 62 3.21 7.77 2.12
N GLU A 63 3.18 6.52 2.57
CA GLU A 63 1.97 5.90 3.13
C GLU A 63 1.36 6.78 4.23
N SER A 64 0.03 6.90 4.26
CA SER A 64 -0.65 7.88 5.11
C SER A 64 -0.58 7.56 6.61
N GLY A 65 -0.55 6.27 6.99
CA GLY A 65 -0.53 5.78 8.37
C GLY A 65 -1.83 6.04 9.16
N ARG A 66 -2.80 6.74 8.56
CA ARG A 66 -4.02 7.26 9.22
C ARG A 66 -5.18 6.26 9.18
N LEU A 67 -5.16 5.33 8.24
CA LEU A 67 -6.27 4.43 7.97
C LEU A 67 -5.96 3.02 8.50
N LYS A 68 -6.84 2.47 9.35
CA LYS A 68 -6.64 1.17 10.01
C LYS A 68 -7.94 0.41 10.17
N GLY A 69 -7.91 -0.89 9.91
CA GLY A 69 -9.06 -1.79 10.05
C GLY A 69 -9.69 -2.19 8.71
N PRO A 70 -10.87 -2.86 8.74
CA PRO A 70 -11.55 -3.29 7.53
C PRO A 70 -12.16 -2.10 6.79
N ILE A 71 -12.06 -2.14 5.47
CA ILE A 71 -12.52 -1.14 4.51
C ILE A 71 -13.82 -1.60 3.87
N GLY A 72 -14.78 -0.69 3.72
CA GLY A 72 -16.10 -0.99 3.16
C GLY A 72 -16.36 -0.39 1.78
N SER A 73 -16.20 0.93 1.62
CA SER A 73 -16.54 1.63 0.38
C SER A 73 -15.60 2.82 0.18
N PRO A 74 -15.19 3.14 -1.06
CA PRO A 74 -15.56 2.48 -2.33
C PRO A 74 -14.78 1.20 -2.64
N ILE A 75 -13.82 0.84 -1.80
CA ILE A 75 -13.07 -0.42 -1.88
C ILE A 75 -13.42 -1.31 -0.68
N GLU A 76 -13.37 -2.61 -0.90
CA GLU A 76 -13.56 -3.62 0.14
C GLU A 76 -12.25 -4.34 0.44
N GLY A 77 -12.02 -4.68 1.71
CA GLY A 77 -10.87 -5.48 2.13
C GLY A 77 -10.24 -4.99 3.42
N ASP A 78 -8.99 -5.40 3.68
CA ASP A 78 -8.21 -4.97 4.83
C ASP A 78 -7.01 -4.12 4.38
N PHE A 79 -6.62 -3.16 5.22
CA PHE A 79 -5.33 -2.50 5.06
C PHE A 79 -4.18 -3.47 5.28
N TYR A 80 -3.12 -3.28 4.49
CA TYR A 80 -1.85 -3.92 4.68
C TYR A 80 -1.29 -3.54 6.06
N HIS A 81 -0.99 -4.53 6.89
CA HIS A 81 -0.33 -4.34 8.17
C HIS A 81 0.64 -5.48 8.45
N ALA A 82 1.93 -5.21 8.32
CA ALA A 82 2.97 -6.18 8.64
C ALA A 82 2.90 -6.65 10.11
N ALA A 83 2.55 -5.74 11.04
CA ALA A 83 2.47 -6.04 12.47
C ALA A 83 1.35 -7.04 12.85
N ARG A 84 0.28 -7.19 12.06
CA ARG A 84 -0.76 -8.22 12.32
C ARG A 84 -0.19 -9.64 12.21
N ASN A 85 0.95 -9.79 11.54
CA ASN A 85 1.56 -11.06 11.24
C ASN A 85 3.01 -11.10 11.74
N LYS A 86 3.27 -10.71 13.00
CA LYS A 86 4.55 -10.95 13.71
C LYS A 86 4.82 -12.46 13.95
N GLY A 87 4.65 -13.28 12.92
CA GLY A 87 4.85 -14.71 12.90
C GLY A 87 5.43 -15.12 11.56
N SER A 88 6.27 -16.15 11.58
CA SER A 88 6.92 -16.73 10.41
C SER A 88 5.90 -16.99 9.30
N ILE A 89 6.16 -16.43 8.12
CA ILE A 89 5.27 -16.57 6.97
C ILE A 89 5.44 -17.95 6.39
N ARG A 90 4.31 -18.61 6.09
CA ARG A 90 4.36 -19.89 5.37
C ARG A 90 4.70 -19.62 3.91
N ALA A 91 5.65 -20.39 3.39
CA ALA A 91 5.97 -20.36 1.96
C ALA A 91 4.70 -20.58 1.12
N ASN A 92 4.60 -19.83 0.01
CA ASN A 92 3.49 -19.89 -0.96
C ASN A 92 2.12 -19.38 -0.46
N GLU A 93 2.04 -18.70 0.69
CA GLU A 93 0.84 -17.98 1.09
C GLU A 93 0.96 -16.51 0.65
N PRO A 94 0.11 -16.03 -0.29
CA PRO A 94 0.17 -14.65 -0.75
C PRO A 94 -0.27 -13.71 0.37
N TRP A 95 0.45 -12.61 0.49
CA TRP A 95 0.17 -11.55 1.45
C TRP A 95 -0.40 -10.37 0.74
N THR A 96 -1.63 -10.04 1.07
CA THR A 96 -2.38 -9.03 0.34
C THR A 96 -2.94 -7.96 1.27
N GLY A 97 -3.04 -6.74 0.77
CA GLY A 97 -3.74 -5.68 1.47
C GLY A 97 -3.77 -4.39 0.68
N TRP A 98 -4.60 -3.46 1.14
CA TRP A 98 -4.61 -2.11 0.62
C TRP A 98 -3.57 -1.25 1.34
N VAL A 99 -2.82 -0.46 0.59
CA VAL A 99 -1.97 0.61 1.11
C VAL A 99 -2.59 1.94 0.68
N SER A 100 -2.53 2.95 1.54
CA SER A 100 -3.19 4.24 1.31
C SER A 100 -2.20 5.40 1.26
N PHE A 101 -2.46 6.35 0.37
CA PHE A 101 -1.64 7.54 0.19
C PHE A 101 -2.54 8.77 0.09
N ASP A 102 -2.11 9.87 0.69
CA ASP A 102 -2.69 11.19 0.50
C ASP A 102 -2.04 11.85 -0.72
N ILE A 103 -2.83 12.12 -1.76
CA ILE A 103 -2.35 12.69 -3.02
C ILE A 103 -3.13 13.94 -3.41
N PRO A 104 -2.51 14.92 -4.08
CA PRO A 104 -3.24 16.01 -4.70
C PRO A 104 -4.33 15.49 -5.64
N SER A 105 -5.51 16.12 -5.65
CA SER A 105 -6.65 15.65 -6.47
C SER A 105 -6.43 15.73 -7.99
N ASP A 106 -5.39 16.44 -8.44
CA ASP A 106 -4.98 16.51 -9.85
C ASP A 106 -4.03 15.38 -10.26
N VAL A 107 -3.55 14.56 -9.31
CA VAL A 107 -2.78 13.34 -9.61
C VAL A 107 -3.71 12.24 -10.10
N THR A 108 -3.44 11.75 -11.31
CA THR A 108 -4.15 10.61 -11.90
C THR A 108 -3.49 9.28 -11.50
N PRO A 109 -4.25 8.21 -11.25
CA PRO A 109 -3.68 6.90 -10.86
C PRO A 109 -2.66 6.35 -11.86
N ASP A 110 -2.88 6.57 -13.15
CA ASP A 110 -2.03 6.06 -14.23
C ASP A 110 -0.63 6.73 -14.23
N ALA A 111 -0.52 7.93 -13.64
CA ALA A 111 0.74 8.66 -13.52
C ALA A 111 1.53 8.28 -12.26
N VAL A 112 1.08 7.27 -11.51
CA VAL A 112 1.63 6.92 -10.20
C VAL A 112 2.50 5.67 -10.29
N THR A 113 3.67 5.74 -9.69
CA THR A 113 4.52 4.57 -9.43
C THR A 113 4.52 4.29 -7.93
N VAL A 114 4.05 3.11 -7.53
CA VAL A 114 4.21 2.64 -6.15
C VAL A 114 5.64 2.18 -5.97
N VAL A 115 6.25 2.58 -4.86
CA VAL A 115 7.63 2.32 -4.51
C VAL A 115 7.64 1.65 -3.15
N LEU A 116 8.22 0.47 -3.08
CA LEU A 116 8.62 -0.16 -1.83
C LEU A 116 10.12 0.05 -1.67
N GLU A 117 10.52 0.79 -0.64
CA GLU A 117 11.90 1.00 -0.26
C GLU A 117 12.11 0.43 1.14
N LYS A 118 12.94 -0.62 1.25
CA LYS A 118 13.30 -1.21 2.53
C LYS A 118 14.80 -1.20 2.72
N GLU A 119 15.23 -0.61 3.83
CA GLU A 119 16.62 -0.68 4.28
C GLU A 119 16.90 -2.04 4.93
N TYR A 120 17.98 -2.67 4.50
CA TYR A 120 18.54 -3.87 5.11
C TYR A 120 19.99 -3.57 5.52
N ASP A 121 20.51 -4.33 6.49
CA ASP A 121 21.95 -4.34 6.81
C ASP A 121 22.73 -4.84 5.58
N GLY A 122 23.12 -3.91 4.71
CA GLY A 122 23.73 -4.18 3.40
C GLY A 122 23.27 -3.28 2.25
N GLY A 123 22.20 -2.49 2.42
CA GLY A 123 21.74 -1.50 1.43
C GLY A 123 20.23 -1.35 1.32
N ILE A 124 19.79 -0.48 0.41
CA ILE A 124 18.37 -0.24 0.11
C ILE A 124 17.92 -1.23 -0.96
N SER A 125 16.93 -2.06 -0.64
CA SER A 125 16.18 -2.80 -1.66
C SER A 125 15.00 -1.97 -2.11
N LYS A 126 14.91 -1.74 -3.42
CA LYS A 126 13.86 -0.93 -4.02
C LYS A 126 13.09 -1.71 -5.06
N VAL A 127 11.76 -1.69 -4.94
CA VAL A 127 10.84 -2.28 -5.91
C VAL A 127 9.87 -1.20 -6.37
N GLU A 128 9.69 -1.06 -7.69
CA GLU A 128 8.77 -0.11 -8.30
C GLU A 128 7.66 -0.85 -9.07
N TRP A 129 6.44 -0.33 -9.00
CA TRP A 129 5.27 -0.81 -9.74
C TRP A 129 4.56 0.37 -10.42
N SER A 130 4.44 0.31 -11.74
CA SER A 130 3.66 1.26 -12.56
C SER A 130 2.55 0.51 -13.30
N GLN A 131 1.41 1.14 -13.53
CA GLN A 131 0.42 0.60 -14.48
C GLN A 131 0.95 0.81 -15.91
N HIS A 132 0.76 -0.19 -16.77
CA HIS A 132 1.05 -0.15 -18.21
C HIS A 132 -0.25 -0.32 -18.99
#